data_AF-A0A1Q7HUL7-F1
#
_entry.id   AF-A0A1Q7HUL7-F1
#
_cell.length_a   1.000
_cell.length_b   1.000
_cell.length_c   1.000
_cell.angle_alpha   90.00
_cell.angle_beta   90.00
_cell.angle_gamma   90.00
#
_symmetry.space_group_name_H-M   'P 1'
#
loop_
_entity.id
_entity.type
_entity.pdbx_description
1 polymer ?
#
loop_
_entity_poly.entity_id
_entity_poly.type
_entity_poly.pdbx_seq_one_letter_code
_entity_poly.pdbx_strand_id
1 'polypeptide(L)' 'MGEDKAGIVARTARAIADAGGNILELTSHLKPAASSGTPLYEMELRFDLPRSADAEALRRRLQAIEESLHIDITLAPE' A
#
# COMPACT_ATOMS: atom_id res chain seq x y z
N MET A 1 6.66 -1.32 4.22
CA MET A 1 7.74 -2.23 3.79
C MET A 1 7.63 -3.51 4.61
N GLY A 2 8.06 -4.66 4.10
CA GLY A 2 8.03 -5.90 4.88
C GLY A 2 8.38 -7.14 4.06
N GLU A 3 8.24 -8.32 4.65
CA GLU A 3 8.40 -9.59 3.94
C GLU A 3 7.37 -9.71 2.81
N ASP A 4 7.80 -10.25 1.66
CA ASP A 4 6.91 -10.48 0.52
C ASP A 4 5.81 -11.48 0.91
N LYS A 5 4.56 -11.03 0.80
CA LYS A 5 3.38 -11.84 1.06
C LYS A 5 2.43 -11.70 -0.12
N ALA A 6 1.96 -12.85 -0.61
CA ALA A 6 0.96 -12.89 -1.65
C ALA A 6 -0.26 -12.02 -1.25
N GLY A 7 -0.58 -11.03 -2.09
CA GLY A 7 -1.77 -10.19 -1.93
C GLY A 7 -1.54 -8.75 -1.46
N ILE A 8 -0.29 -8.31 -1.20
CA ILE A 8 -0.01 -6.89 -0.87
C ILE A 8 -0.60 -5.96 -1.95
N VAL A 9 -0.24 -6.19 -3.21
CA VAL A 9 -0.71 -5.40 -4.37
C VAL A 9 -2.23 -5.46 -4.50
N ALA A 10 -2.80 -6.67 -4.50
CA ALA A 10 -4.23 -6.86 -4.74
C ALA A 10 -5.08 -6.20 -3.66
N ARG A 11 -4.69 -6.32 -2.38
CA ARG A 11 -5.45 -5.76 -1.24
C ARG A 11 -5.37 -4.23 -1.20
N THR A 12 -4.19 -3.66 -1.42
CA THR A 12 -4.01 -2.20 -1.45
C THR A 12 -4.73 -1.58 -2.65
N ALA A 13 -4.56 -2.13 -3.85
CA ALA A 13 -5.27 -1.67 -5.04
C ALA A 13 -6.80 -1.77 -4.87
N ARG A 14 -7.28 -2.86 -4.26
CA ARG A 14 -8.72 -3.02 -3.95
C ARG A 14 -9.21 -1.97 -2.95
N ALA A 15 -8.46 -1.69 -1.90
CA ALA A 15 -8.84 -0.67 -0.92
C ALA A 15 -8.97 0.72 -1.55
N ILE A 16 -8.05 1.08 -2.45
CA ILE A 16 -8.10 2.33 -3.22
C ILE A 16 -9.31 2.35 -4.16
N ALA A 17 -9.52 1.27 -4.91
CA ALA A 17 -10.65 1.18 -5.85
C ALA A 17 -12.01 1.25 -5.13
N ASP A 18 -12.16 0.59 -3.97
CA ASP A 18 -13.38 0.66 -3.16
C ASP A 18 -13.63 2.06 -2.58
N ALA A 19 -12.59 2.88 -2.42
CA ALA A 19 -12.70 4.29 -2.04
C ALA A 19 -13.01 5.20 -3.24
N GLY A 20 -13.17 4.64 -4.44
CA GLY A 20 -13.38 5.37 -5.69
C GLY A 20 -12.11 5.96 -6.29
N GLY A 21 -10.93 5.52 -5.80
CA GLY A 21 -9.65 6.04 -6.25
C GLY A 21 -9.22 5.50 -7.61
N ASN A 22 -8.47 6.31 -8.34
CA ASN A 22 -7.86 5.94 -9.62
C ASN A 22 -6.35 5.86 -9.46
N ILE A 23 -5.76 4.68 -9.68
CA ILE A 23 -4.31 4.49 -9.60
C ILE A 23 -3.67 5.12 -10.83
N LEU A 24 -2.79 6.09 -10.61
CA LEU A 24 -2.04 6.79 -11.65
C LEU A 24 -0.72 6.07 -11.96
N GLU A 25 -0.05 5.61 -10.91
CA GLU A 25 1.24 4.95 -11.00
C GLU A 25 1.38 3.90 -9.89
N LEU A 26 2.00 2.78 -10.23
CA LEU A 26 2.38 1.74 -9.28
C LEU A 26 3.77 1.24 -9.64
N THR A 27 4.68 1.35 -8.69
CA THR A 27 6.04 0.80 -8.81
C THR A 27 6.27 -0.17 -7.66
N SER A 28 6.90 -1.31 -7.95
CA SER A 28 7.29 -2.28 -6.92
C SER A 28 8.65 -2.87 -7.22
N HIS A 29 9.41 -3.16 -6.17
CA HIS A 29 10.71 -3.78 -6.29
C HIS A 29 11.05 -4.60 -5.05
N LEU A 30 11.88 -5.63 -5.27
CA LEU A 30 12.52 -6.38 -4.20
C LEU A 30 13.89 -5.76 -3.93
N LYS A 31 14.12 -5.31 -2.71
CA LYS A 31 15.43 -4.79 -2.26
C LYS A 31 15.97 -5.66 -1.13
N PRO A 32 17.27 -6.03 -1.14
CA PRO A 32 17.85 -6.71 0.00
C PRO A 32 17.89 -5.79 1.22
N ALA A 33 17.48 -6.30 2.39
CA ALA A 33 17.62 -5.61 3.66
C ALA A 33 19.09 -5.33 3.96
N ALA A 34 19.43 -4.08 4.29
CA ALA A 34 20.82 -3.66 4.54
C ALA A 34 21.51 -4.42 5.69
N SER A 35 20.74 -4.95 6.64
CA SER A 35 21.25 -5.64 7.83
C SER A 35 21.41 -7.16 7.65
N SER A 36 20.56 -7.81 6.86
CA SER A 36 20.49 -9.28 6.78
C SER A 36 20.59 -9.85 5.36
N GLY A 37 20.45 -9.03 4.32
CA GLY A 37 20.35 -9.49 2.93
C GLY A 37 19.02 -10.15 2.57
N THR A 38 18.07 -10.26 3.51
CA THR A 38 16.72 -10.79 3.26
C THR A 38 15.97 -9.91 2.25
N PRO A 39 15.30 -10.45 1.23
CA PRO A 39 14.53 -9.64 0.30
C PRO A 39 13.34 -8.96 1.00
N LEU A 40 13.31 -7.64 0.93
CA LEU A 40 12.18 -6.81 1.35
C LEU A 40 11.38 -6.40 0.11
N TYR A 41 10.06 -6.51 0.23
CA TYR A 41 9.15 -5.99 -0.76
C TYR A 41 8.82 -4.53 -0.44
N GLU A 42 9.01 -3.67 -1.42
CA GLU A 42 8.65 -2.25 -1.37
C GLU A 42 7.80 -1.91 -2.60
N MET A 43 6.76 -1.10 -2.36
CA MET A 43 5.81 -0.71 -3.37
C MET A 43 5.34 0.71 -3.08
N GLU A 44 5.29 1.52 -4.13
CA GLU A 44 4.79 2.88 -4.12
C GLU A 44 3.58 2.96 -5.05
N LEU A 45 2.52 3.62 -4.59
CA LEU A 45 1.35 3.92 -5.41
C LEU A 45 1.06 5.42 -5.39
N ARG A 46 0.81 5.96 -6.57
CA ARG A 46 0.17 7.27 -6.75
C ARG A 46 -1.24 7.06 -7.23
N PHE A 47 -2.20 7.76 -6.63
CA PHE A 47 -3.59 7.65 -7.00
C PHE A 47 -4.35 8.93 -6.68
N ASP A 48 -5.39 9.20 -7.46
CA ASP A 48 -6.34 10.26 -7.17
C ASP A 48 -7.52 9.72 -6.37
N LEU A 49 -8.07 10.55 -5.49
CA LEU A 49 -9.34 10.30 -4.82
C LEU A 49 -10.38 11.36 -5.21
N PRO A 50 -11.65 10.97 -5.41
CA PRO A 50 -12.72 11.95 -5.61
C PRO A 50 -12.91 12.78 -4.33
N ARG A 51 -13.34 14.04 -4.48
CA ARG A 51 -13.58 14.94 -3.34
C ARG A 51 -14.62 14.40 -2.33
N SER A 52 -15.49 13.50 -2.78
CA SER A 52 -16.49 12.83 -1.94
C SER A 52 -15.96 11.60 -1.21
N ALA A 53 -14.72 11.19 -1.43
CA ALA A 53 -14.12 10.05 -0.75
C ALA A 53 -13.87 10.34 0.73
N ASP A 54 -14.10 9.31 1.56
CA ASP A 54 -13.70 9.32 2.96
C ASP A 54 -12.24 8.84 3.09
N ALA A 55 -11.31 9.78 3.11
CA ALA A 55 -9.88 9.49 3.26
C ALA A 55 -9.56 8.79 4.59
N GLU A 56 -10.31 9.06 5.66
CA GLU A 56 -10.12 8.41 6.96
C GLU A 56 -10.57 6.94 6.93
N ALA A 57 -11.65 6.63 6.22
CA ALA A 57 -12.04 5.24 5.99
C ALA A 57 -10.99 4.47 5.18
N LEU A 58 -10.39 5.10 4.15
CA LEU A 58 -9.29 4.49 3.40
C LEU A 58 -8.07 4.23 4.31
N ARG A 59 -7.67 5.22 5.13
CA ARG A 59 -6.58 5.05 6.11
C ARG A 59 -6.81 3.86 7.03
N ARG A 60 -8.00 3.74 7.63
CA ARG A 60 -8.35 2.59 8.50
C ARG A 60 -8.27 1.26 7.77
N ARG A 61 -8.70 1.20 6.50
CA ARG A 61 -8.58 -0.03 5.69
C ARG A 61 -7.14 -0.39 5.38
N LEU A 62 -6.30 0.59 5.05
CA LEU A 62 -4.87 0.37 4.82
C LEU A 62 -4.18 -0.09 6.11
N GLN A 63 -4.51 0.48 7.27
CA GLN A 63 -4.00 0.05 8.56
C GLN A 63 -4.38 -1.41 8.89
N ALA A 64 -5.60 -1.84 8.57
CA ALA A 64 -5.98 -3.24 8.73
C ALA A 64 -5.18 -4.20 7.81
N ILE A 65 -4.81 -3.73 6.61
CA ILE A 65 -3.93 -4.49 5.70
C ILE A 65 -2.50 -4.55 6.27
N GLU A 66 -2.02 -3.43 6.80
CA GLU A 66 -0.73 -3.29 7.49
C GLU A 66 -0.58 -4.35 8.60
N GLU A 67 -1.54 -4.39 9.52
CA GLU A 67 -1.60 -5.36 10.62
C GLU A 67 -1.71 -6.81 10.11
N SER A 68 -2.60 -7.07 9.14
CA SER A 68 -2.80 -8.42 8.61
C SER A 68 -1.55 -8.97 7.92
N LEU A 69 -0.80 -8.12 7.22
CA LEU A 69 0.35 -8.54 6.43
C LEU A 69 1.68 -8.30 7.16
N HIS A 70 1.70 -7.68 8.33
CA HIS A 70 2.93 -7.34 9.07
C HIS A 70 3.92 -6.60 8.18
N ILE A 71 3.42 -5.60 7.47
CA ILE A 71 4.19 -4.66 6.64
C ILE A 71 3.96 -3.26 7.19
N ASP A 72 4.73 -2.25 6.76
CA ASP A 72 4.37 -0.84 7.02
C ASP A 72 3.69 -0.20 5.79
N ILE A 73 2.65 0.62 5.98
CA ILE A 73 2.01 1.41 4.93
C ILE A 73 1.93 2.88 5.35
N THR A 74 2.55 3.77 4.57
CA THR A 74 2.45 5.22 4.79
C THR A 74 1.56 5.84 3.71
N LEU A 75 0.57 6.63 4.12
CA LEU A 75 -0.27 7.43 3.23
C LEU A 75 -0.03 8.93 3.48
N ALA A 76 0.47 9.63 2.45
CA ALA A 76 0.69 11.07 2.47
C ALA A 76 0.00 11.74 1.27
N PRO A 77 -0.54 12.96 1.42
CA PRO A 77 -0.93 13.78 0.27
C PRO A 77 0.33 14.22 -0.51
N GLU A 78 0.19 14.39 -1.83
CA GLU A 78 1.19 15.09 -2.65
C GLU A 78 1.19 16.61 -2.40
#